data_AF-A0A0Q8PNI5-F1
#
_entry.id   AF-A0A0Q8PNI5-F1
#
_cell.length_a   1.000
_cell.length_b   1.000
_cell.length_c   1.000
_cell.angle_alpha   90.00
_cell.angle_beta   90.00
_cell.angle_gamma   90.00
#
_symmetry.space_group_name_H-M   'P 1'
#
loop_
_entity.id
_entity.type
_entity.pdbx_description
1 polymer ?
#
loop_
_entity_poly.entity_id
_entity_poly.type
_entity_poly.pdbx_seq_one_letter_code
_entity_poly.pdbx_strand_id
1 'polypeptide(L)'
;MTPTLDLTTRLLLGLALILGLSRGAGRIAVRLGQPPVLAEMAAGIALGPTLLGRLLPDWHHRLFGADALTVFNGLAQLGIAVYAFEIGTTLARPHLGDPRTPPTRSPLPLTLVSLLVPAAAGLLLVPWLHGAGSNGSPAAFAVFVACAFGVTAVPVLARILQDKRLDATPVGRLSLTSASIGDGACWCLLALALWLSGRIELGNLVLGLLAVGGAAVAAWRRSVRERQRPRPAREWGVVPLLGAICLAAAVSSALGLHALFGGLVLGLLLPAAGPQPDRPSAAQGGAGLAVVAAALLPCFFLGTGQQVDLGASVTAPGFLGRLLVVLAVMTASKLLVCALAGRWYGFGRHDCLRLGVLMNTKGLTEIVVLAAGHQAGIIGQELFECLLLAALLTTLLAGPALSLLDRSERSGRRQPVAVR
;
A
#
# COMPACT_ATOMS: atom_id res chain seq x y z
N MET A 1 6.52 -13.02 -42.36
CA MET A 1 7.32 -13.26 -41.13
C MET A 1 7.70 -11.91 -40.56
N THR A 2 6.92 -11.36 -39.61
CA THR A 2 7.34 -10.15 -38.90
C THR A 2 8.53 -10.52 -38.01
N PRO A 3 9.65 -9.78 -38.05
CA PRO A 3 10.82 -10.11 -37.25
C PRO A 3 10.41 -10.17 -35.77
N THR A 4 10.69 -11.31 -35.13
CA THR A 4 10.53 -11.45 -33.68
C THR A 4 11.52 -10.51 -33.02
N LEU A 5 11.01 -9.48 -32.35
CA LEU A 5 11.84 -8.58 -31.55
C LEU A 5 12.67 -9.42 -30.56
N ASP A 6 13.97 -9.17 -30.48
CA ASP A 6 14.83 -9.81 -29.48
C ASP A 6 14.40 -9.41 -28.06
N LEU A 7 14.85 -10.15 -27.05
CA LEU A 7 14.42 -9.93 -25.67
C LEU A 7 14.76 -8.50 -25.19
N THR A 8 15.93 -7.98 -25.51
CA THR A 8 16.37 -6.65 -25.09
C THR A 8 15.46 -5.58 -25.67
N THR A 9 15.17 -5.65 -26.98
CA THR A 9 14.25 -4.71 -27.63
C THR A 9 12.84 -4.78 -27.03
N ARG A 10 12.32 -6.00 -26.76
CA ARG A 10 11.02 -6.17 -26.09
C ARG A 10 10.99 -5.54 -24.70
N LEU A 11 12.04 -5.75 -23.91
CA LEU A 11 12.14 -5.20 -22.56
C LEU A 11 12.22 -3.67 -22.56
N LEU A 12 13.06 -3.08 -23.42
CA LEU A 12 13.23 -1.64 -23.50
C LEU A 12 11.96 -0.95 -24.01
N LEU A 13 11.33 -1.48 -25.05
CA LEU A 13 10.06 -0.96 -25.56
C LEU A 13 8.93 -1.13 -24.54
N GLY A 14 8.84 -2.30 -23.91
CA GLY A 14 7.86 -2.58 -22.86
C GLY A 14 8.05 -1.63 -21.68
N LEU A 15 9.28 -1.44 -21.20
CA LEU A 15 9.56 -0.50 -20.11
C LEU A 15 9.25 0.94 -20.49
N ALA A 16 9.62 1.38 -21.70
CA ALA A 16 9.29 2.71 -22.19
C ALA A 16 7.77 2.93 -22.26
N LEU A 17 7.02 1.92 -22.70
CA LEU A 17 5.56 1.94 -22.75
C LEU A 17 4.95 2.00 -21.34
N ILE A 18 5.42 1.14 -20.42
CA ILE A 18 5.00 1.10 -19.01
C ILE A 18 5.19 2.48 -18.37
N LEU A 19 6.39 3.04 -18.47
CA LEU A 19 6.73 4.33 -17.86
C LEU A 19 5.98 5.50 -18.52
N GLY A 20 5.86 5.47 -19.85
CA GLY A 20 5.15 6.49 -20.62
C GLY A 20 3.66 6.54 -20.26
N LEU A 21 3.01 5.37 -20.23
CA LEU A 21 1.59 5.26 -19.86
C LEU A 21 1.36 5.58 -18.39
N SER A 22 2.19 5.06 -17.48
CA SER A 22 2.12 5.38 -16.06
C SER A 22 2.19 6.90 -15.83
N ARG A 23 3.17 7.59 -16.45
CA ARG A 23 3.26 9.06 -16.33
C ARG A 23 2.11 9.79 -16.99
N GLY A 24 1.65 9.35 -18.16
CA GLY A 24 0.52 9.96 -18.86
C GLY A 24 -0.77 9.84 -18.05
N ALA A 25 -1.11 8.61 -17.65
CA ALA A 25 -2.29 8.27 -16.86
C ALA A 25 -2.24 8.94 -15.48
N GLY A 26 -1.08 8.93 -14.81
CA GLY A 26 -0.88 9.60 -13.53
C GLY A 26 -1.10 11.11 -13.60
N ARG A 27 -0.65 11.78 -14.67
CA ARG A 27 -0.93 13.22 -14.88
C ARG A 27 -2.42 13.49 -15.05
N ILE A 28 -3.14 12.62 -15.76
CA ILE A 28 -4.59 12.72 -15.92
C ILE A 28 -5.27 12.53 -14.56
N ALA A 29 -4.87 11.51 -13.79
CA ALA A 29 -5.40 11.25 -12.45
C ALA A 29 -5.27 12.47 -11.53
N VAL A 30 -4.07 13.08 -11.48
CA VAL A 30 -3.81 14.26 -10.65
C VAL A 30 -4.70 15.43 -11.06
N ARG A 31 -4.93 15.64 -12.37
CA ARG A 31 -5.86 16.68 -12.85
C ARG A 31 -7.31 16.41 -12.44
N LEU A 32 -7.69 15.13 -12.33
CA LEU A 32 -9.00 14.70 -11.82
C LEU A 32 -9.06 14.65 -10.28
N GLY A 33 -7.99 15.05 -9.58
CA GLY A 33 -7.92 15.02 -8.11
C GLY A 33 -7.77 13.62 -7.53
N GLN A 34 -7.25 12.68 -8.32
CA GLN A 34 -7.06 11.27 -7.97
C GLN A 34 -5.57 10.93 -7.81
N PRO A 35 -5.21 10.00 -6.89
CA PRO A 35 -3.84 9.52 -6.76
C PRO A 35 -3.32 8.85 -8.05
N PRO A 36 -2.06 9.10 -8.48
CA PRO A 36 -1.48 8.51 -9.69
C PRO A 36 -1.61 6.98 -9.75
N VAL A 37 -1.43 6.31 -8.61
CA VAL A 37 -1.46 4.85 -8.51
C VAL A 37 -2.73 4.21 -9.07
N LEU A 38 -3.88 4.89 -8.97
CA LEU A 38 -5.13 4.37 -9.50
C LEU A 38 -5.10 4.30 -11.02
N ALA A 39 -4.55 5.32 -11.66
CA ALA A 39 -4.44 5.37 -13.10
C ALA A 39 -3.31 4.49 -13.63
N GLU A 40 -2.24 4.30 -12.86
CA GLU A 40 -1.20 3.32 -13.17
C GLU A 40 -1.73 1.89 -13.14
N MET A 41 -2.53 1.54 -12.12
CA MET A 41 -3.19 0.23 -12.04
C MET A 41 -4.23 0.06 -13.14
N ALA A 42 -5.06 1.08 -13.40
CA ALA A 42 -6.03 1.04 -14.50
C ALA A 42 -5.37 0.90 -15.88
N ALA A 43 -4.23 1.57 -16.10
CA ALA A 43 -3.43 1.41 -17.31
C ALA A 43 -2.85 -0.01 -17.41
N GLY A 44 -2.41 -0.60 -16.29
CA GLY A 44 -2.00 -2.00 -16.22
C GLY A 44 -3.10 -2.97 -16.64
N ILE A 45 -4.31 -2.81 -16.09
CA ILE A 45 -5.49 -3.62 -16.44
C ILE A 45 -5.83 -3.45 -17.92
N ALA A 46 -5.80 -2.21 -18.43
CA ALA A 46 -6.06 -1.91 -19.84
C ALA A 46 -5.01 -2.52 -20.78
N LEU A 47 -3.74 -2.58 -20.37
CA LEU A 47 -2.71 -3.27 -21.13
C LEU A 47 -2.75 -4.80 -20.97
N GLY A 48 -3.49 -5.30 -19.99
CA GLY A 48 -3.69 -6.72 -19.74
C GLY A 48 -4.70 -7.38 -20.69
N PRO A 49 -5.12 -8.62 -20.35
CA PRO A 49 -6.10 -9.37 -21.12
C PRO A 49 -7.49 -8.73 -21.09
N THR A 50 -7.78 -7.83 -20.14
CA THR A 50 -9.07 -7.12 -20.06
C THR A 50 -9.35 -6.26 -21.30
N LEU A 51 -8.34 -5.63 -21.92
CA LEU A 51 -8.55 -4.75 -23.08
C LEU A 51 -7.53 -5.01 -24.20
N LEU A 52 -6.24 -4.71 -24.01
CA LEU A 52 -5.24 -4.86 -25.09
C LEU A 52 -5.12 -6.33 -25.53
N GLY A 53 -5.07 -7.29 -24.60
CA GLY A 53 -5.00 -8.71 -24.96
C GLY A 53 -6.21 -9.23 -25.72
N ARG A 54 -7.37 -8.55 -25.64
CA ARG A 54 -8.57 -8.87 -26.41
C ARG A 54 -8.62 -8.16 -27.75
N LEU A 55 -8.26 -6.87 -27.78
CA LEU A 55 -8.33 -6.05 -29.00
C LEU A 55 -7.17 -6.33 -29.96
N LEU A 56 -5.97 -6.55 -29.42
CA LEU A 56 -4.72 -6.72 -30.18
C LEU A 56 -3.85 -7.84 -29.56
N PRO A 57 -4.31 -9.11 -29.58
CA PRO A 57 -3.61 -10.24 -28.94
C PRO A 57 -2.17 -10.43 -29.45
N ASP A 58 -1.92 -10.22 -30.74
CA ASP A 58 -0.57 -10.34 -31.32
C ASP A 58 0.41 -9.31 -30.75
N TRP A 59 -0.04 -8.07 -30.53
CA TRP A 59 0.79 -7.02 -29.93
C TRP A 59 1.03 -7.26 -28.46
N HIS A 60 0.00 -7.71 -27.75
CA HIS A 60 0.10 -8.10 -26.35
C HIS A 60 1.15 -9.20 -26.15
N HIS A 61 1.09 -10.29 -26.91
CA HIS A 61 2.06 -11.38 -26.82
C HIS A 61 3.49 -10.96 -27.21
N ARG A 62 3.63 -10.06 -28.20
CA ARG A 62 4.95 -9.56 -28.62
C ARG A 62 5.62 -8.69 -27.57
N LEU A 63 4.86 -7.87 -26.85
CA LEU A 63 5.38 -6.93 -25.85
C LEU A 63 5.49 -7.56 -24.45
N PHE A 64 4.53 -8.40 -24.08
CA PHE A 64 4.37 -8.97 -22.73
C PHE A 64 4.45 -10.50 -22.73
N GLY A 65 5.37 -11.06 -23.53
CA GLY A 65 5.70 -12.49 -23.45
C GLY A 65 6.22 -12.90 -22.07
N ALA A 66 6.19 -14.20 -21.76
CA ALA A 66 6.53 -14.75 -20.45
C ALA A 66 7.91 -14.31 -19.93
N ASP A 67 8.93 -14.30 -20.79
CA ASP A 67 10.29 -13.88 -20.42
C ASP A 67 10.33 -12.40 -20.00
N ALA A 68 9.61 -11.54 -20.74
CA ALA A 68 9.55 -10.11 -20.44
C ALA A 68 8.82 -9.84 -19.13
N LEU A 69 7.68 -10.51 -18.92
CA LEU A 69 6.91 -10.43 -17.67
C LEU A 69 7.73 -10.90 -16.46
N THR A 70 8.58 -11.92 -16.64
CA THR A 70 9.49 -12.39 -15.58
C THR A 70 10.48 -11.30 -15.16
N VAL A 71 11.07 -10.59 -16.11
CA VAL A 71 11.99 -9.46 -15.82
C VAL A 71 11.23 -8.29 -15.19
N PHE A 72 10.05 -7.93 -15.70
CA PHE A 72 9.23 -6.88 -15.11
C PHE A 72 8.80 -7.21 -13.68
N ASN A 73 8.50 -8.46 -13.38
CA ASN A 73 8.23 -8.91 -12.02
C ASN A 73 9.46 -8.77 -11.13
N GLY A 74 10.66 -9.12 -11.60
CA GLY A 74 11.91 -8.88 -10.86
C GLY A 74 12.12 -7.40 -10.52
N LEU A 75 11.89 -6.51 -11.49
CA LEU A 75 11.95 -5.05 -11.29
C LEU A 75 10.88 -4.56 -10.30
N ALA A 76 9.66 -5.10 -10.39
CA ALA A 76 8.57 -4.81 -9.47
C ALA A 76 8.92 -5.20 -8.02
N GLN A 77 9.49 -6.40 -7.82
CA GLN A 77 9.93 -6.87 -6.49
C GLN A 77 11.00 -5.96 -5.89
N LEU A 78 11.95 -5.48 -6.71
CA LEU A 78 12.93 -4.49 -6.27
C LEU A 78 12.25 -3.17 -5.86
N GLY A 79 11.31 -2.67 -6.66
CA GLY A 79 10.53 -1.47 -6.33
C GLY A 79 9.77 -1.60 -5.01
N ILE A 80 9.13 -2.75 -4.77
CA ILE A 80 8.44 -3.08 -3.51
C ILE A 80 9.42 -3.14 -2.33
N ALA A 81 10.61 -3.73 -2.51
CA ALA A 81 11.61 -3.81 -1.45
C ALA A 81 12.14 -2.42 -1.05
N VAL A 82 12.42 -1.54 -2.02
CA VAL A 82 12.80 -0.14 -1.76
C VAL A 82 11.64 0.60 -1.06
N TYR A 83 10.41 0.39 -1.51
CA TYR A 83 9.22 0.94 -0.87
C TYR A 83 9.07 0.49 0.60
N ALA A 84 9.22 -0.81 0.87
CA ALA A 84 9.14 -1.35 2.22
C ALA A 84 10.25 -0.81 3.13
N PHE A 85 11.45 -0.58 2.57
CA PHE A 85 12.53 0.12 3.26
C PHE A 85 12.13 1.53 3.66
N GLU A 86 11.53 2.33 2.76
CA GLU A 86 11.05 3.68 3.10
C GLU A 86 10.01 3.66 4.24
N ILE A 87 9.09 2.70 4.24
CA ILE A 87 8.14 2.50 5.35
C ILE A 87 8.90 2.21 6.65
N GLY A 88 9.86 1.28 6.62
CA GLY A 88 10.66 0.92 7.79
C GLY A 88 11.41 2.12 8.36
N THR A 89 12.02 2.94 7.50
CA THR A 89 12.71 4.15 7.95
C THR A 89 11.74 5.20 8.52
N THR A 90 10.53 5.29 7.97
CA THR A 90 9.48 6.19 8.46
C THR A 90 9.00 5.76 9.84
N LEU A 91 8.82 4.45 10.07
CA LEU A 91 8.48 3.86 11.36
C LEU A 91 9.59 4.00 12.40
N ALA A 92 10.86 3.95 11.96
CA ALA A 92 12.02 4.09 12.84
C ALA A 92 12.29 5.53 13.28
N ARG A 93 11.72 6.54 12.60
CA ARG A 93 11.92 7.93 12.98
C ARG A 93 11.26 8.18 14.34
N PRO A 94 11.98 8.80 15.30
CA PRO A 94 11.30 9.32 16.46
C PRO A 94 10.24 10.30 15.97
N HIS A 95 8.98 10.12 16.40
CA HIS A 95 7.98 11.19 16.39
C HIS A 95 8.47 12.29 17.34
N LEU A 96 9.48 13.02 16.89
CA LEU A 96 9.85 14.31 17.44
C LEU A 96 8.66 15.20 17.07
N GLY A 97 7.63 15.16 17.91
CA GLY A 97 6.62 16.20 17.86
C GLY A 97 7.35 17.54 17.89
N ASP A 98 6.88 18.49 17.08
CA ASP A 98 7.26 19.87 17.30
C ASP A 98 6.99 20.17 18.78
N PRO A 99 7.96 20.65 19.57
CA PRO A 99 7.75 21.04 20.96
C PRO A 99 6.56 22.01 21.15
N ARG A 100 6.16 22.70 20.07
CA ARG A 100 5.01 23.61 20.02
C ARG A 100 3.68 22.92 19.70
N THR A 101 3.69 21.66 19.31
CA THR A 101 2.49 20.86 19.08
C THR A 101 2.18 20.01 20.32
N PRO A 102 0.94 20.02 20.82
CA PRO A 102 0.57 19.18 21.96
C PRO A 102 0.85 17.71 21.62
N PRO A 103 1.27 16.88 22.61
CA PRO A 103 1.54 15.47 22.38
C PRO A 103 0.30 14.85 21.74
N THR A 104 0.45 14.37 20.50
CA THR A 104 -0.59 13.56 19.88
C THR A 104 -0.76 12.32 20.75
N ARG A 105 -1.99 12.08 21.23
CA ARG A 105 -2.34 10.84 21.92
C ARG A 105 -1.85 9.64 21.10
N SER A 106 -1.52 8.54 21.78
CA SER A 106 -0.98 7.34 21.14
C SER A 106 -1.74 6.96 19.86
N PRO A 107 -1.06 6.63 18.74
CA PRO A 107 -1.70 6.15 17.52
C PRO A 107 -2.26 4.73 17.65
N LEU A 108 -1.81 3.98 18.67
CA LEU A 108 -2.12 2.55 18.81
C LEU A 108 -3.62 2.23 18.89
N PRO A 109 -4.46 2.95 19.66
CA PRO A 109 -5.91 2.69 19.68
C PRO A 109 -6.53 2.80 18.28
N LEU A 110 -6.19 3.85 17.52
CA LEU A 110 -6.67 4.00 16.14
C LEU A 110 -6.17 2.86 15.25
N THR A 111 -4.87 2.51 15.32
CA THR A 111 -4.32 1.39 14.55
C THR A 111 -5.09 0.09 14.85
N LEU A 112 -5.25 -0.26 16.12
CA LEU A 112 -5.92 -1.50 16.54
C LEU A 112 -7.36 -1.56 16.04
N VAL A 113 -8.17 -0.52 16.25
CA VAL A 113 -9.57 -0.55 15.81
C VAL A 113 -9.70 -0.50 14.28
N SER A 114 -8.82 0.24 13.60
CA SER A 114 -8.80 0.31 12.14
C SER A 114 -8.35 -1.01 11.49
N LEU A 115 -7.64 -1.87 12.22
CA LEU A 115 -7.25 -3.20 11.75
C LEU A 115 -8.30 -4.25 12.14
N LEU A 116 -8.64 -4.34 13.42
CA LEU A 116 -9.43 -5.43 14.00
C LEU A 116 -10.90 -5.39 13.61
N VAL A 117 -11.53 -4.21 13.53
CA VAL A 117 -12.97 -4.12 13.21
C VAL A 117 -13.25 -4.48 11.74
N PRO A 118 -12.52 -3.94 10.75
CA PRO A 118 -12.67 -4.40 9.36
C PRO A 118 -12.25 -5.86 9.18
N ALA A 119 -11.20 -6.32 9.87
CA ALA A 119 -10.81 -7.72 9.85
C ALA A 119 -11.96 -8.62 10.34
N ALA A 120 -12.59 -8.30 11.47
CA ALA A 120 -13.75 -9.02 11.97
C ALA A 120 -14.92 -8.97 10.98
N ALA A 121 -15.20 -7.82 10.37
CA ALA A 121 -16.23 -7.68 9.35
C ALA A 121 -15.96 -8.56 8.11
N GLY A 122 -14.70 -8.64 7.67
CA GLY A 122 -14.27 -9.53 6.61
C GLY A 122 -14.40 -11.01 6.99
N LEU A 123 -14.03 -11.37 8.22
CA LEU A 123 -14.19 -12.74 8.76
C LEU A 123 -15.64 -13.19 8.78
N LEU A 124 -16.59 -12.29 9.07
CA LEU A 124 -18.03 -12.59 8.98
C LEU A 124 -18.48 -12.91 7.54
N LEU A 125 -17.79 -12.37 6.53
CA LEU A 125 -18.05 -12.68 5.12
C LEU A 125 -17.35 -13.94 4.63
N VAL A 126 -16.39 -14.50 5.38
CA VAL A 126 -15.61 -15.67 4.96
C VAL A 126 -16.48 -16.85 4.50
N PRO A 127 -17.53 -17.29 5.24
CA PRO A 127 -18.34 -18.42 4.79
C PRO A 127 -18.98 -18.19 3.41
N TRP A 128 -19.35 -16.95 3.12
CA TRP A 128 -19.94 -16.57 1.84
C TRP A 128 -18.90 -16.41 0.73
N LEU A 129 -17.72 -15.85 1.05
CA LEU A 129 -16.62 -15.66 0.11
C LEU A 129 -15.89 -16.97 -0.21
N HIS A 130 -15.89 -17.94 0.71
CA HIS A 130 -15.24 -19.24 0.53
C HIS A 130 -15.85 -20.00 -0.65
N GLY A 131 -17.18 -20.01 -0.75
CA GLY A 131 -17.91 -20.60 -1.88
C GLY A 131 -17.71 -19.88 -3.22
N ALA A 132 -17.10 -18.70 -3.23
CA ALA A 132 -16.85 -17.89 -4.44
C ALA A 132 -15.42 -18.04 -4.99
N GLY A 133 -14.61 -18.95 -4.44
CA GLY A 133 -13.28 -19.24 -4.98
C GLY A 133 -12.14 -19.12 -3.98
N SER A 134 -12.31 -19.60 -2.74
CA SER A 134 -11.14 -19.91 -1.92
C SER A 134 -10.41 -21.11 -2.49
N ASN A 135 -9.09 -21.02 -2.55
CA ASN A 135 -8.24 -22.16 -2.86
C ASN A 135 -7.42 -22.47 -1.59
N GLY A 136 -7.37 -23.73 -1.17
CA GLY A 136 -6.54 -24.15 -0.02
C GLY A 136 -7.17 -23.98 1.36
N SER A 137 -6.32 -23.75 2.36
CA SER A 137 -6.66 -23.85 3.80
C SER A 137 -7.71 -22.81 4.25
N PRO A 138 -8.83 -23.23 4.88
CA PRO A 138 -9.82 -22.30 5.43
C PRO A 138 -9.24 -21.31 6.42
N ALA A 139 -8.24 -21.73 7.21
CA ALA A 139 -7.54 -20.86 8.15
C ALA A 139 -6.68 -19.82 7.42
N ALA A 140 -5.93 -20.23 6.39
CA ALA A 140 -5.14 -19.30 5.57
C ALA A 140 -6.05 -18.27 4.88
N PHE A 141 -7.18 -18.73 4.35
CA PHE A 141 -8.18 -17.89 3.72
C PHE A 141 -8.78 -16.87 4.70
N ALA A 142 -9.16 -17.30 5.90
CA ALA A 142 -9.71 -16.41 6.93
C ALA A 142 -8.71 -15.34 7.36
N VAL A 143 -7.46 -15.70 7.64
CA VAL A 143 -6.40 -14.74 8.00
C VAL A 143 -6.11 -13.78 6.84
N PHE A 144 -6.13 -14.29 5.61
CA PHE A 144 -5.95 -13.48 4.41
C PHE A 144 -7.07 -12.44 4.25
N VAL A 145 -8.34 -12.85 4.35
CA VAL A 145 -9.50 -11.94 4.27
C VAL A 145 -9.45 -10.89 5.39
N ALA A 146 -9.09 -11.31 6.61
CA ALA A 146 -8.87 -10.40 7.73
C ALA A 146 -7.81 -9.33 7.41
N CYS A 147 -6.68 -9.74 6.80
CA CYS A 147 -5.61 -8.84 6.38
C CYS A 147 -6.09 -7.86 5.28
N ALA A 148 -6.72 -8.37 4.22
CA ALA A 148 -7.21 -7.57 3.09
C ALA A 148 -8.25 -6.53 3.52
N PHE A 149 -9.15 -6.86 4.46
CA PHE A 149 -10.10 -5.87 4.97
C PHE A 149 -9.42 -4.85 5.91
N GLY A 150 -8.42 -5.29 6.66
CA GLY A 150 -7.75 -4.51 7.70
C GLY A 150 -6.70 -3.50 7.21
N VAL A 151 -6.11 -3.68 6.02
CA VAL A 151 -4.97 -2.86 5.57
C VAL A 151 -5.36 -1.45 5.09
N THR A 152 -4.44 -0.48 5.22
CA THR A 152 -4.59 0.91 4.77
C THR A 152 -3.33 1.34 4.05
N ALA A 153 -3.42 1.72 2.77
CA ALA A 153 -2.22 2.02 1.99
C ALA A 153 -1.62 3.39 2.35
N VAL A 154 -0.50 3.35 3.07
CA VAL A 154 0.29 4.52 3.50
C VAL A 154 0.66 5.49 2.36
N PRO A 155 1.08 5.08 1.14
CA PRO A 155 1.57 6.01 0.12
C PRO A 155 0.44 6.84 -0.46
N VAL A 156 -0.70 6.18 -0.66
CA VAL A 156 -1.91 6.80 -1.18
C VAL A 156 -2.45 7.79 -0.17
N LEU A 157 -2.48 7.38 1.11
CA LEU A 157 -2.83 8.26 2.22
C LEU A 157 -1.89 9.47 2.28
N ALA A 158 -0.57 9.26 2.29
CA ALA A 158 0.44 10.32 2.34
C ALA A 158 0.28 11.31 1.20
N ARG A 159 0.03 10.81 -0.01
CA ARG A 159 -0.19 11.65 -1.19
C ARG A 159 -1.48 12.46 -1.06
N ILE A 160 -2.59 11.83 -0.67
CA ILE A 160 -3.86 12.52 -0.44
C ILE A 160 -3.69 13.63 0.63
N LEU A 161 -2.96 13.35 1.71
CA LEU A 161 -2.65 14.32 2.74
C LEU A 161 -1.87 15.51 2.18
N GLN A 162 -0.83 15.28 1.39
CA GLN A 162 -0.04 16.35 0.74
C GLN A 162 -0.89 17.17 -0.23
N ASP A 163 -1.66 16.51 -1.10
CA ASP A 163 -2.51 17.17 -2.09
C ASP A 163 -3.61 18.02 -1.44
N LYS A 164 -4.13 17.56 -0.30
CA LYS A 164 -5.13 18.28 0.51
C LYS A 164 -4.53 19.22 1.57
N ARG A 165 -3.19 19.30 1.68
CA ARG A 165 -2.47 20.07 2.72
C ARG A 165 -2.90 19.71 4.15
N LEU A 166 -3.18 18.43 4.38
CA LEU A 166 -3.56 17.86 5.67
C LEU A 166 -2.39 17.18 6.38
N ASP A 167 -1.24 17.04 5.73
CA ASP A 167 -0.04 16.35 6.23
C ASP A 167 0.50 16.95 7.54
N ALA A 168 0.42 18.27 7.71
CA ALA A 168 0.81 18.96 8.94
C ALA A 168 -0.30 19.02 10.01
N THR A 169 -1.49 18.49 9.75
CA THR A 169 -2.60 18.52 10.72
C THR A 169 -2.51 17.37 11.74
N PRO A 170 -3.10 17.50 12.95
CA PRO A 170 -3.16 16.39 13.90
C PRO A 170 -3.84 15.14 13.33
N VAL A 171 -4.92 15.30 12.55
CA VAL A 171 -5.64 14.22 11.87
C VAL A 171 -4.72 13.53 10.85
N GLY A 172 -4.02 14.32 10.02
CA GLY A 172 -3.09 13.80 9.03
C GLY A 172 -1.94 13.01 9.65
N ARG A 173 -1.24 13.58 10.63
CA ARG A 173 -0.15 12.90 11.35
C ARG A 173 -0.60 11.62 12.05
N LEU A 174 -1.76 11.66 12.71
CA LEU A 174 -2.33 10.49 13.38
C LEU A 174 -2.68 9.39 12.37
N SER A 175 -3.36 9.74 11.27
CA SER A 175 -3.73 8.78 10.23
C SER A 175 -2.51 8.14 9.58
N LEU A 176 -1.49 8.94 9.20
CA LEU A 176 -0.28 8.44 8.56
C LEU A 176 0.49 7.49 9.47
N THR A 177 0.69 7.89 10.73
CA THR A 177 1.39 7.04 11.71
C THR A 177 0.61 5.76 11.98
N SER A 178 -0.72 5.86 12.13
CA SER A 178 -1.55 4.70 12.44
C SER A 178 -1.60 3.71 11.29
N ALA A 179 -1.66 4.21 10.05
CA ALA A 179 -1.57 3.41 8.83
C ALA A 179 -0.20 2.74 8.68
N SER A 180 0.91 3.44 8.97
CA SER A 180 2.24 2.84 8.91
C SER A 180 2.43 1.68 9.89
N ILE A 181 1.92 1.81 11.12
CA ILE A 181 1.94 0.71 12.10
C ILE A 181 1.03 -0.44 11.62
N GLY A 182 -0.16 -0.10 11.10
CA GLY A 182 -1.10 -1.05 10.53
C GLY A 182 -0.52 -1.85 9.36
N ASP A 183 0.22 -1.21 8.45
CA ASP A 183 0.90 -1.87 7.33
C ASP A 183 1.89 -2.92 7.83
N GLY A 184 2.71 -2.59 8.84
CA GLY A 184 3.61 -3.54 9.49
C GLY A 184 2.87 -4.77 10.05
N ALA A 185 1.74 -4.56 10.71
CA ALA A 185 0.91 -5.64 11.23
C ALA A 185 0.26 -6.48 10.12
N CYS A 186 -0.19 -5.87 9.03
CA CYS A 186 -0.75 -6.56 7.87
C CYS A 186 0.27 -7.48 7.21
N TRP A 187 1.55 -7.08 7.17
CA TRP A 187 2.61 -7.96 6.70
C TRP A 187 2.78 -9.19 7.59
N CYS A 188 2.79 -9.03 8.92
CA CYS A 188 2.81 -10.18 9.82
C CYS A 188 1.61 -11.11 9.61
N LEU A 189 0.41 -10.57 9.37
CA LEU A 189 -0.79 -11.35 9.04
C LEU A 189 -0.65 -12.08 7.69
N LEU A 190 -0.07 -11.45 6.67
CA LEU A 190 0.20 -12.09 5.39
C LEU A 190 1.20 -13.24 5.54
N ALA A 191 2.30 -13.06 6.29
CA ALA A 191 3.24 -14.15 6.58
C ALA A 191 2.56 -15.31 7.29
N LEU A 192 1.67 -15.02 8.25
CA LEU A 192 0.87 -16.04 8.92
C LEU A 192 -0.06 -16.78 7.94
N ALA A 193 -0.74 -16.06 7.04
CA ALA A 193 -1.58 -16.68 6.01
C ALA A 193 -0.78 -17.58 5.06
N LEU A 194 0.42 -17.15 4.66
CA LEU A 194 1.32 -17.92 3.81
C LEU A 194 1.84 -19.18 4.52
N TRP A 195 2.19 -19.10 5.81
CA TRP A 195 2.51 -20.27 6.61
C TRP A 195 1.32 -21.24 6.74
N LEU A 196 0.12 -20.72 7.04
CA LEU A 196 -1.11 -21.54 7.12
C LEU A 196 -1.48 -22.19 5.78
N SER A 197 -1.04 -21.63 4.66
CA SER A 197 -1.19 -22.21 3.32
C SER A 197 -0.13 -23.27 2.99
N GLY A 198 0.86 -23.50 3.86
CA GLY A 198 1.95 -24.45 3.66
C GLY A 198 3.09 -23.94 2.78
N ARG A 199 3.12 -22.63 2.46
CA ARG A 199 4.15 -22.01 1.60
C ARG A 199 5.43 -21.64 2.35
N ILE A 200 5.35 -21.53 3.68
CA ILE A 200 6.45 -21.11 4.55
C ILE A 200 6.57 -22.13 5.68
N GLU A 201 7.79 -22.50 6.03
CA GLU A 201 8.06 -23.34 7.19
C GLU A 201 7.92 -22.55 8.51
N LEU A 202 7.50 -23.22 9.59
CA LEU A 202 7.31 -22.57 10.89
C LEU A 202 8.59 -21.86 11.38
N GLY A 203 9.75 -22.48 11.19
CA GLY A 203 11.04 -21.90 11.58
C GLY A 203 11.32 -20.56 10.89
N ASN A 204 11.01 -20.47 9.59
CA ASN A 204 11.21 -19.24 8.81
C ASN A 204 10.19 -18.16 9.18
N LEU A 205 8.94 -18.53 9.45
CA LEU A 205 7.93 -17.60 9.98
C LEU A 205 8.41 -17.00 11.31
N VAL A 206 8.81 -17.86 12.26
CA VAL A 206 9.28 -17.42 13.58
C VAL A 206 10.51 -16.52 13.44
N LEU A 207 11.49 -16.91 12.62
CA LEU A 207 12.67 -16.10 12.35
C LEU A 207 12.31 -14.73 11.76
N GLY A 208 11.39 -14.69 10.78
CA GLY A 208 10.91 -13.44 10.18
C GLY A 208 10.23 -12.52 11.20
N LEU A 209 9.34 -13.06 12.03
CA LEU A 209 8.66 -12.31 13.10
C LEU A 209 9.65 -11.80 14.15
N LEU A 210 10.63 -12.61 14.55
CA LEU A 210 11.70 -12.20 15.45
C LEU A 210 12.60 -11.12 14.85
N ALA A 211 12.90 -11.21 13.55
CA ALA A 211 13.69 -10.18 12.86
C ALA A 211 12.94 -8.83 12.81
N VAL A 212 11.65 -8.84 12.47
CA VAL A 212 10.80 -7.62 12.48
C VAL A 212 10.66 -7.07 13.90
N GLY A 213 10.33 -7.91 14.88
CA GLY A 213 10.18 -7.50 16.28
C GLY A 213 11.48 -6.97 16.88
N GLY A 214 12.61 -7.66 16.65
CA GLY A 214 13.93 -7.24 17.08
C GLY A 214 14.36 -5.91 16.44
N ALA A 215 14.09 -5.73 15.15
CA ALA A 215 14.35 -4.47 14.45
C ALA A 215 13.48 -3.33 14.97
N ALA A 216 12.20 -3.58 15.27
CA ALA A 216 11.30 -2.60 15.87
C ALA A 216 11.76 -2.19 17.29
N VAL A 217 12.18 -3.15 18.13
CA VAL A 217 12.75 -2.86 19.45
C VAL A 217 14.05 -2.06 19.32
N ALA A 218 14.93 -2.42 18.39
CA ALA A 218 16.16 -1.68 18.13
C ALA A 218 15.88 -0.24 17.67
N ALA A 219 14.89 -0.05 16.78
CA ALA A 219 14.43 1.26 16.34
C ALA A 219 13.87 2.09 17.50
N TRP A 220 13.03 1.48 18.35
CA TRP A 220 12.49 2.13 19.54
C TRP A 220 13.60 2.57 20.51
N ARG A 221 14.53 1.68 20.87
CA ARG A 221 15.65 2.00 21.77
C ARG A 221 16.52 3.12 21.21
N ARG A 222 16.76 3.11 19.91
CA ARG A 222 17.49 4.18 19.22
C ARG A 222 16.73 5.51 19.26
N SER A 223 15.44 5.50 18.95
CA SER A 223 14.55 6.68 19.02
C SER A 223 14.56 7.33 20.41
N VAL A 224 14.49 6.53 21.48
CA VAL A 224 14.62 7.03 22.87
C VAL A 224 15.99 7.65 23.12
N ARG A 225 17.06 6.99 22.66
CA ARG A 225 18.44 7.47 22.84
C ARG A 225 18.73 8.75 22.06
N GLU A 226 18.22 8.88 20.85
CA GLU A 226 18.40 10.07 20.00
C GLU A 226 17.64 11.28 20.54
N ARG A 227 16.48 11.07 21.18
CA ARG A 227 15.77 12.13 21.93
C ARG A 227 16.62 12.69 23.08
N GLN A 228 17.39 11.84 23.74
CA GLN A 228 18.25 12.24 24.87
C GLN A 228 19.58 12.81 24.39
N ARG A 229 20.13 12.28 23.29
CA ARG A 229 21.43 12.65 22.74
C ARG A 229 21.36 12.66 21.21
N PRO A 230 20.98 13.80 20.60
CA PRO A 230 20.92 13.93 19.15
C PRO A 230 22.28 13.60 18.55
N ARG A 231 22.31 12.68 17.58
CA ARG A 231 23.53 12.37 16.82
C ARG A 231 23.31 12.73 15.36
N PRO A 232 24.36 13.21 14.66
CA PRO A 232 24.28 13.36 13.21
C PRO A 232 23.97 12.00 12.59
N ALA A 233 22.94 11.94 11.76
CA ALA A 233 22.60 10.73 11.04
C ALA A 233 23.74 10.38 10.07
N ARG A 234 24.05 9.09 9.95
CA ARG A 234 25.03 8.62 8.97
C ARG A 234 24.38 8.65 7.59
N GLU A 235 24.97 9.41 6.68
CA GLU A 235 24.53 9.46 5.29
C GLU A 235 25.05 8.23 4.54
N TRP A 236 24.13 7.48 3.94
CA TRP A 236 24.45 6.36 3.06
C TRP A 236 24.20 6.79 1.62
N GLY A 237 25.14 6.51 0.72
CA GLY A 237 24.94 6.70 -0.71
C GLY A 237 23.83 5.79 -1.24
N VAL A 238 23.18 6.19 -2.34
CA VAL A 238 22.08 5.42 -2.96
C VAL A 238 22.51 4.00 -3.33
N VAL A 239 23.70 3.85 -3.93
CA VAL A 239 24.20 2.55 -4.42
C VAL A 239 24.42 1.53 -3.29
N PRO A 240 25.21 1.80 -2.23
CA PRO A 240 25.40 0.82 -1.15
C PRO A 240 24.09 0.53 -0.40
N LEU A 241 23.18 1.51 -0.30
CA LEU A 241 21.89 1.30 0.34
C LEU A 241 20.98 0.42 -0.52
N LEU A 242 20.94 0.63 -1.83
CA LEU A 242 20.23 -0.24 -2.76
C LEU A 242 20.78 -1.66 -2.73
N GLY A 243 22.11 -1.82 -2.69
CA GLY A 243 22.75 -3.12 -2.52
C GLY A 243 22.35 -3.83 -1.21
N ALA A 244 22.30 -3.09 -0.10
CA ALA A 244 21.82 -3.62 1.17
C ALA A 244 20.33 -4.00 1.13
N ILE A 245 19.47 -3.21 0.47
CA ILE A 245 18.05 -3.52 0.27
C ILE A 245 17.90 -4.79 -0.56
N CYS A 246 18.63 -4.92 -1.67
CA CYS A 246 18.62 -6.14 -2.49
C CYS A 246 19.05 -7.37 -1.68
N LEU A 247 20.12 -7.26 -0.88
CA LEU A 247 20.60 -8.36 -0.05
C LEU A 247 19.55 -8.76 1.01
N ALA A 248 18.98 -7.77 1.71
CA ALA A 248 17.95 -8.04 2.72
C ALA A 248 16.70 -8.67 2.10
N ALA A 249 16.26 -8.17 0.95
CA ALA A 249 15.14 -8.73 0.18
C ALA A 249 15.43 -10.17 -0.29
N ALA A 250 16.64 -10.45 -0.75
CA ALA A 250 17.07 -11.79 -1.16
C ALA A 250 17.10 -12.76 0.02
N VAL A 251 17.64 -12.36 1.18
CA VAL A 251 17.60 -13.17 2.41
C VAL A 251 16.15 -13.48 2.80
N SER A 252 15.28 -12.48 2.78
CA SER A 252 13.86 -12.67 3.05
C SER A 252 13.21 -13.69 2.10
N SER A 253 13.46 -13.54 0.79
CA SER A 253 12.95 -14.46 -0.23
C SER A 253 13.50 -15.88 -0.07
N ALA A 254 14.77 -16.03 0.32
CA ALA A 254 15.38 -17.34 0.57
C ALA A 254 14.75 -18.06 1.78
N LEU A 255 14.23 -17.31 2.75
CA LEU A 255 13.45 -17.85 3.86
C LEU A 255 11.99 -18.17 3.47
N GLY A 256 11.60 -17.98 2.21
CA GLY A 256 10.20 -18.14 1.76
C GLY A 256 9.28 -17.00 2.17
N LEU A 257 9.81 -15.93 2.78
CA LEU A 257 9.06 -14.71 3.08
C LEU A 257 9.07 -13.79 1.84
N HIS A 258 8.10 -12.87 1.76
CA HIS A 258 8.07 -11.91 0.66
C HIS A 258 9.29 -10.97 0.70
N ALA A 259 9.78 -10.51 -0.47
CA ALA A 259 10.95 -9.62 -0.56
C ALA A 259 10.81 -8.32 0.26
N LEU A 260 9.56 -7.86 0.44
CA LEU A 260 9.23 -6.66 1.22
C LEU A 260 9.70 -6.73 2.68
N PHE A 261 9.71 -7.91 3.31
CA PHE A 261 10.08 -8.04 4.73
C PHE A 261 11.55 -7.66 4.94
N GLY A 262 12.42 -8.07 4.02
CA GLY A 262 13.83 -7.68 4.03
C GLY A 262 14.01 -6.17 3.97
N GLY A 263 13.29 -5.51 3.05
CA GLY A 263 13.27 -4.04 2.97
C GLY A 263 12.80 -3.39 4.27
N LEU A 264 11.67 -3.85 4.82
CA LEU A 264 11.09 -3.33 6.06
C LEU A 264 12.04 -3.47 7.26
N VAL A 265 12.62 -4.66 7.47
CA VAL A 265 13.59 -4.92 8.56
C VAL A 265 14.80 -4.01 8.43
N LEU A 266 15.37 -3.90 7.22
CA LEU A 266 16.51 -3.03 6.98
C LEU A 266 16.17 -1.56 7.23
N GLY A 267 15.00 -1.10 6.78
CA GLY A 267 14.52 0.26 7.02
C GLY A 267 14.28 0.55 8.49
N LEU A 268 13.81 -0.43 9.26
CA LEU A 268 13.68 -0.30 10.71
C LEU A 268 15.05 -0.17 11.38
N LEU A 269 16.08 -0.88 10.90
CA LEU A 269 17.43 -0.88 11.48
C LEU A 269 18.27 0.34 11.08
N LEU A 270 18.13 0.85 9.86
CA LEU A 270 18.88 1.99 9.35
C LEU A 270 18.08 3.29 9.54
N PRO A 271 18.62 4.32 10.23
CA PRO A 271 17.95 5.60 10.34
C PRO A 271 17.91 6.29 8.98
N ALA A 272 16.76 6.82 8.58
CA ALA A 272 16.74 7.86 7.55
C ALA A 272 17.38 9.14 8.12
N ALA A 273 18.22 9.81 7.32
CA ALA A 273 18.72 11.12 7.67
C ALA A 273 17.53 12.07 7.91
N GLY A 274 17.47 12.67 9.09
CA GLY A 274 16.47 13.69 9.41
C GLY A 274 16.71 14.96 8.60
N PRO A 275 15.69 15.81 8.37
CA PRO A 275 15.89 17.13 7.80
C PRO A 275 16.82 17.92 8.72
N GLN A 276 18.04 18.20 8.26
CA GLN A 276 18.97 19.06 8.97
C GLN A 276 18.91 20.43 8.27
N PRO A 277 18.44 21.49 8.94
CA PRO A 277 18.21 22.80 8.31
C PRO A 277 19.48 23.38 7.65
N ASP A 278 20.67 22.96 8.08
CA ASP A 278 21.96 23.48 7.62
C ASP A 278 22.65 22.61 6.56
N ARG A 279 22.03 21.51 6.09
CA ARG A 279 22.64 20.62 5.09
C ARG A 279 21.66 20.20 3.99
N PRO A 280 21.66 20.89 2.83
CA PRO A 280 20.87 20.46 1.66
C PRO A 280 21.26 19.07 1.12
N SER A 281 22.40 18.51 1.56
CA SER A 281 22.94 17.21 1.10
C SER A 281 22.27 15.98 1.72
N ALA A 282 21.68 16.10 2.93
CA ALA A 282 21.07 14.98 3.66
C ALA A 282 19.85 14.38 2.93
N ALA A 283 19.29 15.11 1.96
CA ALA A 283 18.17 14.68 1.14
C ALA A 283 18.57 13.72 -0.01
N GLN A 284 19.84 13.60 -0.38
CA GLN A 284 20.24 12.98 -1.65
C GLN A 284 20.06 11.44 -1.69
N GLY A 285 20.41 10.72 -0.62
CA GLY A 285 20.29 9.25 -0.57
C GLY A 285 18.83 8.78 -0.54
N GLY A 286 18.01 9.39 0.32
CA GLY A 286 16.58 9.10 0.42
C GLY A 286 15.80 9.56 -0.82
N ALA A 287 16.10 10.75 -1.35
CA ALA A 287 15.48 11.21 -2.60
C ALA A 287 15.86 10.32 -3.78
N GLY A 288 17.11 9.84 -3.84
CA GLY A 288 17.55 8.90 -4.87
C GLY A 288 16.80 7.57 -4.83
N LEU A 289 16.59 6.99 -3.63
CA LEU A 289 15.78 5.78 -3.49
C LEU A 289 14.31 6.00 -3.85
N ALA A 290 13.73 7.14 -3.47
CA ALA A 290 12.36 7.49 -3.84
C ALA A 290 12.20 7.59 -5.37
N VAL A 291 13.22 8.11 -6.07
CA VAL A 291 13.26 8.13 -7.54
C VAL A 291 13.34 6.70 -8.11
N VAL A 292 14.16 5.83 -7.52
CA VAL A 292 14.25 4.41 -7.92
C VAL A 292 12.91 3.71 -7.72
N ALA A 293 12.29 3.83 -6.54
CA ALA A 293 10.98 3.25 -6.27
C ALA A 293 9.91 3.79 -7.24
N ALA A 294 9.87 5.10 -7.47
CA ALA A 294 8.93 5.73 -8.41
C ALA A 294 9.14 5.27 -9.87
N ALA A 295 10.36 4.88 -10.26
CA ALA A 295 10.64 4.32 -11.57
C ALA A 295 10.27 2.83 -11.69
N LEU A 296 10.35 2.06 -10.58
CA LEU A 296 10.12 0.62 -10.59
C LEU A 296 8.68 0.21 -10.25
N LEU A 297 7.98 0.98 -9.41
CA LEU A 297 6.58 0.69 -9.03
C LEU A 297 5.60 0.61 -10.21
N PRO A 298 5.74 1.39 -11.30
CA PRO A 298 4.92 1.20 -12.50
C PRO A 298 4.99 -0.23 -13.07
N CYS A 299 6.14 -0.91 -12.97
CA CYS A 299 6.27 -2.32 -13.38
C CYS A 299 5.41 -3.23 -12.50
N PHE A 300 5.27 -2.93 -11.21
CA PHE A 300 4.41 -3.68 -10.30
C PHE A 300 2.93 -3.51 -10.63
N PHE A 301 2.45 -2.28 -10.77
CA PHE A 301 1.04 -2.03 -11.08
C PHE A 301 0.65 -2.61 -12.43
N LEU A 302 1.55 -2.50 -13.40
CA LEU A 302 1.31 -3.10 -14.71
C LEU A 302 1.37 -4.62 -14.67
N GLY A 303 2.40 -5.21 -14.06
CA GLY A 303 2.51 -6.66 -13.92
C GLY A 303 1.34 -7.28 -13.18
N THR A 304 0.80 -6.58 -12.18
CA THR A 304 -0.43 -7.00 -11.49
C THR A 304 -1.65 -6.82 -12.38
N GLY A 305 -1.77 -5.69 -13.09
CA GLY A 305 -2.87 -5.44 -14.03
C GLY A 305 -2.91 -6.41 -15.21
N GLN A 306 -1.76 -6.92 -15.66
CA GLN A 306 -1.64 -7.98 -16.68
C GLN A 306 -2.28 -9.31 -16.25
N GLN A 307 -2.44 -9.53 -14.95
CA GLN A 307 -3.11 -10.73 -14.43
C GLN A 307 -4.63 -10.57 -14.37
N VAL A 308 -5.17 -9.38 -14.61
CA VAL A 308 -6.61 -9.09 -14.42
C VAL A 308 -7.37 -9.30 -15.73
N ASP A 309 -8.39 -10.16 -15.71
CA ASP A 309 -9.35 -10.36 -16.80
C ASP A 309 -10.79 -10.09 -16.35
N LEU A 310 -11.12 -8.80 -16.26
CA LEU A 310 -12.45 -8.36 -15.79
C LEU A 310 -13.60 -8.84 -16.67
N GLY A 311 -13.36 -9.09 -17.95
CA GLY A 311 -14.48 -9.42 -18.83
C GLY A 311 -15.01 -10.83 -18.62
N ALA A 312 -14.20 -11.76 -18.11
CA ALA A 312 -14.70 -13.06 -17.65
C ALA A 312 -15.47 -12.88 -16.33
N SER A 313 -14.86 -12.23 -15.34
CA SER A 313 -15.42 -12.12 -13.99
C SER A 313 -16.68 -11.26 -13.91
N VAL A 314 -16.76 -10.14 -14.63
CA VAL A 314 -17.96 -9.26 -14.61
C VAL A 314 -19.20 -9.98 -15.15
N THR A 315 -19.02 -10.97 -16.04
CA THR A 315 -20.11 -11.79 -16.56
C THR A 315 -20.46 -12.97 -15.66
N ALA A 316 -19.64 -13.28 -14.66
CA ALA A 316 -19.87 -14.39 -13.75
C ALA A 316 -21.11 -14.14 -12.87
N PRO A 317 -22.01 -15.13 -12.70
CA PRO A 317 -23.20 -14.98 -11.87
C PRO A 317 -22.85 -14.56 -10.44
N GLY A 318 -23.41 -13.45 -9.99
CA GLY A 318 -23.24 -12.94 -8.63
C GLY A 318 -21.99 -12.10 -8.39
N PHE A 319 -21.10 -11.91 -9.39
CA PHE A 319 -19.88 -11.11 -9.22
C PHE A 319 -20.17 -9.67 -8.79
N LEU A 320 -21.11 -9.00 -9.46
CA LEU A 320 -21.46 -7.62 -9.11
C LEU A 320 -22.07 -7.51 -7.71
N GLY A 321 -22.88 -8.50 -7.30
CA GLY A 321 -23.40 -8.59 -5.93
C GLY A 321 -22.28 -8.78 -4.90
N ARG A 322 -21.31 -9.67 -5.19
CA ARG A 322 -20.07 -9.85 -4.41
C ARG A 322 -19.29 -8.57 -4.26
N LEU A 323 -19.02 -7.88 -5.37
CA LEU A 323 -18.32 -6.62 -5.39
C LEU A 323 -19.01 -5.56 -4.54
N LEU A 324 -20.33 -5.40 -4.67
CA LEU A 324 -21.09 -4.42 -3.91
C LEU A 324 -21.08 -4.71 -2.40
N VAL A 325 -21.28 -5.96 -1.99
CA VAL A 325 -21.24 -6.37 -0.57
C VAL A 325 -19.85 -6.16 0.02
N VAL A 326 -18.80 -6.64 -0.68
CA VAL A 326 -17.41 -6.47 -0.25
C VAL A 326 -17.06 -4.99 -0.13
N LEU A 327 -17.36 -4.19 -1.14
CA LEU A 327 -17.12 -2.74 -1.14
C LEU A 327 -17.84 -2.06 0.03
N ALA A 328 -19.12 -2.37 0.22
CA ALA A 328 -19.94 -1.77 1.28
C ALA A 328 -19.41 -2.14 2.67
N VAL A 329 -19.16 -3.42 2.95
CA VAL A 329 -18.68 -3.89 4.27
C VAL A 329 -17.26 -3.39 4.54
N MET A 330 -16.35 -3.51 3.57
CA MET A 330 -14.97 -3.03 3.69
C MET A 330 -14.95 -1.52 3.97
N THR A 331 -15.68 -0.73 3.19
CA THR A 331 -15.76 0.73 3.36
C THR A 331 -16.44 1.14 4.66
N ALA A 332 -17.62 0.58 4.96
CA ALA A 332 -18.42 0.99 6.12
C ALA A 332 -17.70 0.64 7.42
N SER A 333 -17.18 -0.58 7.54
CA SER A 333 -16.47 -1.05 8.74
C SER A 333 -15.28 -0.13 9.08
N LYS A 334 -14.49 0.24 8.06
CA LYS A 334 -13.28 1.05 8.20
C LYS A 334 -13.58 2.52 8.45
N LEU A 335 -14.48 3.11 7.66
CA LEU A 335 -14.85 4.52 7.78
C LEU A 335 -15.54 4.78 9.11
N LEU A 336 -16.52 3.96 9.49
CA LEU A 336 -17.30 4.17 10.72
C LEU A 336 -16.42 4.00 11.96
N VAL A 337 -15.63 2.92 12.05
CA VAL A 337 -14.80 2.70 13.23
C VAL A 337 -13.75 3.79 13.41
N CYS A 338 -13.11 4.23 12.33
CA CYS A 338 -12.07 5.26 12.40
C CYS A 338 -12.67 6.64 12.70
N ALA A 339 -13.86 6.95 12.17
CA ALA A 339 -14.56 8.18 12.50
C ALA A 339 -15.02 8.21 13.96
N LEU A 340 -15.54 7.10 14.49
CA LEU A 340 -15.91 6.99 15.89
C LEU A 340 -14.67 7.08 16.80
N ALA A 341 -13.58 6.40 16.44
CA ALA A 341 -12.32 6.48 17.18
C ALA A 341 -11.77 7.91 17.26
N GLY A 342 -12.00 8.74 16.23
CA GLY A 342 -11.64 10.16 16.25
C GLY A 342 -12.18 10.94 17.46
N ARG A 343 -13.32 10.52 18.02
CA ARG A 343 -13.88 11.12 19.25
C ARG A 343 -13.02 10.85 20.48
N TRP A 344 -12.36 9.69 20.56
CA TRP A 344 -11.39 9.39 21.61
C TRP A 344 -10.14 10.27 21.52
N TYR A 345 -9.91 10.92 20.39
CA TYR A 345 -8.84 11.90 20.19
C TYR A 345 -9.32 13.35 20.39
N GLY A 346 -10.60 13.56 20.72
CA GLY A 346 -11.18 14.89 20.94
C GLY A 346 -11.49 15.65 19.66
N PHE A 347 -11.50 14.98 18.51
CA PHE A 347 -11.75 15.64 17.22
C PHE A 347 -13.21 16.04 17.04
N GLY A 348 -13.42 17.15 16.34
CA GLY A 348 -14.75 17.59 15.91
C GLY A 348 -15.37 16.62 14.90
N ARG A 349 -16.67 16.79 14.60
CA ARG A 349 -17.42 15.90 13.70
C ARG A 349 -16.78 15.76 12.32
N HIS A 350 -16.34 16.87 11.73
CA HIS A 350 -15.72 16.86 10.40
C HIS A 350 -14.35 16.18 10.40
N ASP A 351 -13.52 16.44 11.41
CA ASP A 351 -12.20 15.80 11.55
C ASP A 351 -12.32 14.30 11.84
N CYS A 352 -13.34 13.87 12.57
CA CYS A 352 -13.69 12.46 12.70
C CYS A 352 -14.02 11.82 11.35
N LEU A 353 -14.90 12.45 10.55
CA LEU A 353 -15.24 11.94 9.22
C LEU A 353 -14.03 11.94 8.28
N ARG A 354 -13.20 12.98 8.31
CA ARG A 354 -11.92 13.02 7.57
C ARG A 354 -11.02 11.85 7.95
N LEU A 355 -10.87 11.59 9.25
CA LEU A 355 -10.08 10.46 9.74
C LEU A 355 -10.61 9.13 9.19
N GLY A 356 -11.93 8.96 9.18
CA GLY A 356 -12.60 7.80 8.57
C GLY A 356 -12.27 7.62 7.10
N VAL A 357 -12.41 8.69 6.30
CA VAL A 357 -12.12 8.65 4.85
C VAL A 357 -10.63 8.40 4.59
N LEU A 358 -9.73 9.06 5.34
CA LEU A 358 -8.28 8.91 5.21
C LEU A 358 -7.84 7.47 5.55
N MET A 359 -8.35 6.89 6.63
CA MET A 359 -7.99 5.52 7.00
C MET A 359 -8.56 4.46 6.05
N ASN A 360 -9.55 4.81 5.22
CA ASN A 360 -10.17 3.92 4.25
C ASN A 360 -9.42 3.84 2.91
N THR A 361 -8.32 4.56 2.74
CA THR A 361 -7.56 4.53 1.47
C THR A 361 -6.86 3.18 1.28
N LYS A 362 -7.11 2.53 0.15
CA LYS A 362 -6.39 1.34 -0.33
C LYS A 362 -5.37 1.72 -1.43
N GLY A 363 -4.48 0.82 -1.79
CA GLY A 363 -3.37 1.14 -2.71
C GLY A 363 -2.32 0.04 -2.78
N LEU A 364 -1.05 0.43 -2.96
CA LEU A 364 0.06 -0.50 -3.18
C LEU A 364 0.10 -1.68 -2.20
N THR A 365 0.06 -1.43 -0.89
CA THR A 365 0.12 -2.48 0.15
C THR A 365 -1.00 -3.52 -0.04
N GLU A 366 -2.24 -3.08 -0.27
CA GLU A 366 -3.37 -3.97 -0.56
C GLU A 366 -3.12 -4.81 -1.80
N ILE A 367 -2.71 -4.18 -2.90
CA ILE A 367 -2.52 -4.86 -4.18
C ILE A 367 -1.43 -5.93 -4.06
N VAL A 368 -0.36 -5.65 -3.30
CA VAL A 368 0.69 -6.63 -3.00
C VAL A 368 0.15 -7.79 -2.17
N VAL A 369 -0.66 -7.52 -1.13
CA VAL A 369 -1.32 -8.57 -0.34
C VAL A 369 -2.19 -9.45 -1.25
N LEU A 370 -3.04 -8.84 -2.08
CA LEU A 370 -3.93 -9.56 -3.00
C LEU A 370 -3.15 -10.42 -4.00
N ALA A 371 -2.10 -9.87 -4.62
CA ALA A 371 -1.25 -10.59 -5.54
C ALA A 371 -0.52 -11.76 -4.86
N ALA A 372 0.00 -11.56 -3.65
CA ALA A 372 0.66 -12.61 -2.88
C ALA A 372 -0.32 -13.73 -2.48
N GLY A 373 -1.54 -13.39 -2.07
CA GLY A 373 -2.59 -14.37 -1.77
C GLY A 373 -3.02 -15.18 -2.99
N HIS A 374 -3.15 -14.51 -4.14
CA HIS A 374 -3.48 -15.19 -5.40
C HIS A 374 -2.35 -16.13 -5.86
N GLN A 375 -1.10 -15.67 -5.84
CA GLN A 375 0.07 -16.49 -6.19
C GLN A 375 0.28 -17.68 -5.23
N ALA A 376 -0.01 -17.49 -3.95
CA ALA A 376 0.03 -18.57 -2.97
C ALA A 376 -1.09 -19.60 -3.19
N GLY A 377 -2.12 -19.25 -3.97
CA GLY A 377 -3.31 -20.04 -4.18
C GLY A 377 -4.25 -20.04 -2.98
N ILE A 378 -4.27 -18.95 -2.19
CA ILE A 378 -5.21 -18.75 -1.07
C ILE A 378 -6.57 -18.25 -1.59
N ILE A 379 -6.53 -17.41 -2.63
CA ILE A 379 -7.71 -16.91 -3.32
C ILE A 379 -7.62 -17.26 -4.81
N GLY A 380 -8.76 -17.52 -5.43
CA GLY A 380 -8.88 -17.68 -6.88
C GLY A 380 -8.93 -16.34 -7.61
N GLN A 381 -8.85 -16.42 -8.94
CA GLN A 381 -8.83 -15.28 -9.85
C GLN A 381 -10.04 -14.35 -9.65
N GLU A 382 -11.26 -14.90 -9.57
CA GLU A 382 -12.47 -14.10 -9.46
C GLU A 382 -12.49 -13.26 -8.17
N LEU A 383 -12.10 -13.86 -7.04
CA LEU A 383 -12.05 -13.17 -5.76
C LEU A 383 -10.90 -12.14 -5.71
N PHE A 384 -9.76 -12.45 -6.33
CA PHE A 384 -8.67 -11.50 -6.51
C PHE A 384 -9.15 -10.24 -7.24
N GLU A 385 -9.86 -10.41 -8.36
CA GLU A 385 -10.41 -9.29 -9.13
C GLU A 385 -11.49 -8.53 -8.38
N CYS A 386 -12.38 -9.23 -7.67
CA CYS A 386 -13.41 -8.63 -6.84
C CYS A 386 -12.81 -7.73 -5.73
N LEU A 387 -11.83 -8.24 -4.97
CA LEU A 387 -11.15 -7.49 -3.92
C LEU A 387 -10.33 -6.33 -4.48
N LEU A 388 -9.66 -6.55 -5.62
CA LEU A 388 -8.89 -5.52 -6.31
C LEU A 388 -9.79 -4.37 -6.78
N LEU A 389 -10.92 -4.67 -7.42
CA LEU A 389 -11.90 -3.66 -7.83
C LEU A 389 -12.47 -2.91 -6.63
N ALA A 390 -12.82 -3.63 -5.55
CA ALA A 390 -13.29 -3.00 -4.33
C ALA A 390 -12.25 -2.02 -3.77
N ALA A 391 -10.97 -2.40 -3.74
CA ALA A 391 -9.88 -1.54 -3.29
C ALA A 391 -9.71 -0.29 -4.16
N LEU A 392 -9.73 -0.44 -5.50
CA LEU A 392 -9.62 0.68 -6.43
C LEU A 392 -10.80 1.65 -6.30
N LEU A 393 -12.03 1.13 -6.23
CA LEU A 393 -13.24 1.94 -6.05
C LEU A 393 -13.23 2.68 -4.70
N THR A 394 -12.82 2.01 -3.63
CA THR A 394 -12.73 2.62 -2.29
C THR A 394 -11.83 3.85 -2.29
N THR A 395 -10.66 3.75 -2.91
CA THR A 395 -9.72 4.86 -3.01
C THR A 395 -10.19 5.95 -3.97
N LEU A 396 -10.80 5.58 -5.10
CA LEU A 396 -11.39 6.53 -6.04
C LEU A 396 -12.43 7.42 -5.36
N LEU A 397 -13.20 6.87 -4.42
CA LEU A 397 -14.22 7.59 -3.64
C LEU A 397 -13.64 8.49 -2.54
N ALA A 398 -12.40 8.26 -2.09
CA ALA A 398 -11.80 9.02 -0.98
C ALA A 398 -11.60 10.51 -1.34
N GLY A 399 -11.10 10.82 -2.53
CA GLY A 399 -10.87 12.20 -2.99
C GLY A 399 -12.15 13.05 -3.04
N PRO A 400 -13.23 12.57 -3.72
CA PRO A 400 -14.54 13.21 -3.71
C PRO A 400 -15.12 13.36 -2.29
N ALA A 401 -15.05 12.32 -1.46
CA ALA A 401 -15.57 12.35 -0.10
C ALA A 401 -14.90 13.45 0.76
N LEU A 402 -13.57 13.57 0.72
CA LEU A 402 -12.86 14.66 1.40
C LEU A 402 -13.26 16.04 0.88
N SER A 403 -13.42 16.17 -0.44
CA SER A 403 -13.77 17.45 -1.07
C SER A 403 -15.19 17.90 -0.68
N LEU A 404 -16.13 16.98 -0.50
CA LEU A 404 -17.48 17.26 0.00
C LEU A 404 -17.45 17.71 1.46
N LEU A 405 -16.65 17.06 2.30
CA LEU A 405 -16.47 17.45 3.71
C LEU A 405 -15.90 18.88 3.83
N ASP A 406 -14.90 19.22 3.01
CA ASP A 406 -14.30 20.56 3.00
C ASP A 406 -15.31 21.65 2.56
N ARG A 407 -16.19 21.34 1.61
CA ARG A 407 -17.26 22.26 1.18
C ARG A 407 -18.29 22.49 2.29
N SER A 408 -18.68 21.42 2.99
CA SER A 408 -19.65 21.49 4.09
C SER A 408 -19.13 22.38 5.23
N GLU A 409 -17.85 22.26 5.62
CA GLU A 409 -17.25 23.13 6.63
C GLU A 409 -17.23 24.62 6.22
N ARG A 410 -16.88 24.90 4.95
CA ARG A 410 -16.87 26.28 4.43
C ARG A 410 -18.26 26.91 4.41
N SER A 411 -19.29 26.12 4.11
CA SER A 411 -20.69 26.58 4.17
C SER A 411 -21.14 26.84 5.61
N GLY A 412 -20.76 25.99 6.56
CA GLY A 412 -21.09 26.16 7.98
C GLY A 412 -20.40 27.35 8.64
N ARG A 413 -19.19 27.73 8.18
CA ARG A 413 -18.47 28.92 8.68
C ARG A 413 -18.96 30.25 8.07
N ARG A 414 -19.74 30.22 6.99
CA ARG A 414 -20.28 31.44 6.33
C ARG A 414 -21.57 31.99 6.97
N GLN A 415 -22.05 31.40 8.06
CA GLN A 415 -23.01 32.03 8.98
C GLN A 415 -22.31 32.13 10.34
N PRO A 416 -21.95 33.35 10.81
CA PRO A 416 -22.96 34.31 11.29
C PRO A 416 -22.61 35.78 11.00
N VAL A 417 -23.52 36.51 10.36
CA VAL A 417 -23.79 37.91 10.70
C VAL A 417 -25.31 38.04 10.75
N ALA A 418 -25.89 37.68 11.90
CA ALA A 418 -27.14 38.31 12.28
C ALA A 418 -26.81 39.79 12.46
N VAL A 419 -27.29 40.59 11.51
CA VAL A 419 -27.33 42.04 11.60
C VAL A 419 -28.15 42.38 12.85
N ARG A 420 -27.51 43.12 13.76
CA ARG A 420 -28.04 43.95 14.87
C ARG A 420 -29.39 43.58 15.49
#